data_AF-A0AAD4HH86-F1
#
_entry.id   AF-A0AAD4HH86-F1
#
_cell.length_a   1.000
_cell.length_b   1.000
_cell.length_c   1.000
_cell.angle_alpha   90.00
_cell.angle_beta   90.00
_cell.angle_gamma   90.00
#
_symmetry.space_group_name_H-M   'P 1'
#
loop_
_entity.id
_entity.type
_entity.pdbx_description
1 polymer ?
#
loop_
_entity_poly.entity_id
_entity_poly.type
_entity_poly.pdbx_seq_one_letter_code
_entity_poly.pdbx_strand_id
1 'polypeptide(L)'
;MSRHERHESLHRHHYLSPILLLEHCGSEIDPDKLYQDDKQECASLILHFNRAGWLHGSLAVQNIMWQQGKPTEWPIERLHSVKSFRLIDIGRLVKVNNRTELMAEDEIALRLFYLLHHAHKKKQTEKK
;
A
#
# COMPACT_ATOMS: atom_id res chain seq x y z
N MET A 1 48.00 -44.94 1.06
CA MET A 1 47.50 -43.76 1.82
C MET A 1 47.10 -42.67 0.85
N SER A 2 45.80 -42.35 0.74
CA SER A 2 45.23 -41.08 0.26
C SER A 2 43.70 -41.23 0.34
N ARG A 3 43.10 -41.09 1.52
CA ARG A 3 42.56 -39.86 2.13
C ARG A 3 41.35 -39.29 1.37
N HIS A 4 40.21 -39.96 1.60
CA HIS A 4 38.86 -39.41 1.74
C HIS A 4 38.26 -38.68 0.52
N GLU A 5 37.63 -39.45 -0.37
CA GLU A 5 36.45 -38.99 -1.11
C GLU A 5 35.33 -38.71 -0.10
N ARG A 6 35.20 -37.45 0.32
CA ARG A 6 34.06 -37.01 1.12
C ARG A 6 32.87 -36.85 0.20
N HIS A 7 31.94 -37.78 0.34
CA HIS A 7 30.58 -37.71 -0.15
C HIS A 7 29.87 -36.56 0.61
N GLU A 8 29.97 -35.32 0.10
CA GLU A 8 29.11 -34.24 0.58
C GLU A 8 27.70 -34.49 0.05
N SER A 9 26.87 -35.12 0.88
CA SER A 9 25.45 -35.21 0.63
C SER A 9 24.89 -33.78 0.54
N LEU A 10 24.52 -33.37 -0.67
CA LEU A 10 23.72 -32.18 -0.96
C LEU A 10 22.34 -32.35 -0.30
N HIS A 11 22.26 -32.19 1.01
CA HIS A 11 21.00 -31.90 1.68
C HIS A 11 20.57 -30.49 1.25
N ARG A 12 19.94 -30.41 0.07
CA ARG A 12 19.05 -29.30 -0.28
C ARG A 12 17.96 -29.31 0.79
N HIS A 13 18.18 -28.56 1.86
CA HIS A 13 17.11 -28.17 2.74
C HIS A 13 16.09 -27.49 1.82
N HIS A 14 14.92 -28.12 1.63
CA HIS A 14 13.82 -27.50 0.92
C HIS A 14 13.50 -26.21 1.66
N TYR A 15 14.00 -25.11 1.12
CA TYR A 15 13.84 -23.79 1.71
C TYR A 15 12.35 -23.49 1.65
N LEU A 16 11.70 -23.46 2.81
CA LEU A 16 10.33 -23.01 2.89
C LEU A 16 10.32 -21.50 2.57
N SER A 17 9.37 -21.07 1.76
CA SER A 17 9.16 -19.65 1.49
C SER A 17 9.02 -18.89 2.81
N PRO A 18 9.65 -17.71 2.98
CA PRO A 18 9.47 -16.92 4.20
C PRO A 18 7.99 -16.57 4.39
N ILE A 19 7.43 -16.93 5.55
CA ILE A 19 6.06 -16.59 5.92
C ILE A 19 6.10 -15.30 6.74
N LEU A 20 5.39 -14.27 6.29
CA LEU A 20 5.17 -13.04 7.04
C LEU A 20 3.78 -13.09 7.68
N LEU A 21 3.74 -13.07 9.01
CA LEU A 21 2.49 -12.96 9.76
C LEU A 21 2.22 -11.48 10.05
N LEU A 22 1.05 -11.00 9.65
CA LEU A 22 0.58 -9.64 9.86
C LEU A 22 -0.77 -9.64 10.56
N GLU A 23 -1.12 -8.51 11.17
CA GLU A 23 -2.47 -8.29 11.67
C GLU A 23 -3.49 -8.32 10.52
N HIS A 24 -4.76 -8.59 10.86
CA HIS A 24 -5.83 -8.47 9.89
C HIS A 24 -6.06 -6.99 9.56
N CYS A 25 -5.70 -6.58 8.35
CA CYS A 25 -5.78 -5.18 7.90
C CYS A 25 -7.16 -4.76 7.36
N GLY A 26 -8.16 -5.64 7.39
CA GLY A 26 -9.49 -5.38 6.85
C GLY A 26 -9.66 -5.78 5.39
N SER A 27 -10.38 -4.96 4.63
CA SER A 27 -10.74 -5.19 3.22
C SER A 27 -10.12 -4.14 2.32
N GLU A 28 -9.92 -4.46 1.04
CA GLU A 28 -9.47 -3.50 0.03
C GLU A 28 -10.47 -2.32 -0.05
N ILE A 29 -9.94 -1.11 -0.28
CA ILE A 29 -10.79 0.06 -0.50
C ILE A 29 -11.49 -0.01 -1.87
N ASP A 30 -12.61 0.72 -1.98
CA ASP A 30 -13.27 1.01 -3.24
C ASP A 30 -13.36 2.54 -3.38
N PRO A 31 -12.53 3.19 -4.23
CA PRO A 31 -12.47 4.63 -4.37
C PRO A 31 -13.82 5.29 -4.71
N ASP A 32 -14.73 4.56 -5.37
CA ASP A 32 -16.06 5.08 -5.72
C ASP A 32 -17.02 5.11 -4.52
N LYS A 33 -16.75 4.31 -3.48
CA LYS A 33 -17.53 4.24 -2.24
C LYS A 33 -16.96 5.06 -1.09
N LEU A 34 -15.78 5.66 -1.27
CA LEU A 34 -15.15 6.51 -0.25
C LEU A 34 -15.76 7.91 -0.22
N TYR A 35 -15.94 8.44 0.99
CA TYR A 35 -16.24 9.86 1.18
C TYR A 35 -15.03 10.72 0.85
N GLN A 36 -15.24 12.03 0.72
CA GLN A 36 -14.15 12.96 0.39
C GLN A 36 -13.03 12.93 1.45
N ASP A 37 -13.39 12.87 2.73
CA ASP A 37 -12.42 12.83 3.83
C ASP A 37 -11.66 11.49 3.84
N ASP A 38 -12.34 10.38 3.55
CA ASP A 38 -11.72 9.06 3.42
C ASP A 38 -10.68 9.04 2.28
N LYS A 39 -11.00 9.68 1.14
CA LYS A 39 -10.09 9.81 -0.01
C LYS A 39 -8.86 10.64 0.34
N GLN A 40 -9.05 11.73 1.08
CA GLN A 40 -7.95 12.56 1.57
C GLN A 40 -7.06 11.77 2.53
N GLU A 41 -7.65 10.99 3.44
CA GLU A 41 -6.90 10.17 4.38
C GLU A 41 -6.09 9.09 3.67
N CYS A 42 -6.68 8.38 2.70
CA CYS A 42 -5.94 7.38 1.93
C CYS A 42 -4.79 7.99 1.12
N ALA A 43 -5.01 9.16 0.52
CA ALA A 43 -3.94 9.88 -0.17
C ALA A 43 -2.84 10.32 0.82
N SER A 44 -3.23 10.76 2.03
CA SER A 44 -2.30 11.21 3.07
C SER A 44 -1.29 10.13 3.44
N LEU A 45 -1.70 8.85 3.47
CA LEU A 45 -0.82 7.71 3.73
C LEU A 45 0.36 7.66 2.76
N ILE A 46 0.08 7.80 1.45
CA ILE A 46 1.10 7.73 0.40
C ILE A 46 1.97 8.99 0.44
N LEU A 47 1.35 10.17 0.58
CA LEU A 47 2.09 11.43 0.67
C LEU A 47 3.05 11.43 1.88
N HIS A 48 2.64 10.89 3.03
CA HIS A 48 3.51 10.73 4.19
C HIS A 48 4.63 9.72 3.96
N PHE A 49 4.32 8.60 3.31
CA PHE A 49 5.30 7.60 2.94
C PHE A 49 6.39 8.18 2.02
N ASN A 50 5.97 8.95 1.01
CA ASN A 50 6.85 9.63 0.07
C ASN A 50 7.70 10.72 0.74
N ARG A 51 7.11 11.50 1.65
CA ARG A 51 7.84 12.49 2.47
C ARG A 51 8.92 11.86 3.34
N ALA A 52 8.76 10.59 3.73
CA ALA A 52 9.78 9.84 4.45
C ALA A 52 10.93 9.34 3.54
N GLY A 53 10.89 9.62 2.24
CA GLY A 53 11.93 9.28 1.27
C GLY A 53 11.78 7.88 0.66
N TRP A 54 10.57 7.34 0.64
CA TRP A 54 10.28 5.99 0.15
C TRP A 54 9.20 6.02 -0.92
N LEU A 55 9.42 5.29 -2.00
CA LEU A 55 8.38 4.96 -2.98
C LEU A 55 7.80 3.59 -2.66
N HIS A 56 6.51 3.39 -2.93
CA HIS A 56 5.87 2.09 -2.70
C HIS A 56 6.38 1.02 -3.66
N GLY A 57 6.58 1.37 -4.94
CA GLY A 57 7.04 0.47 -6.00
C GLY A 57 5.95 -0.45 -6.59
N SER A 58 4.73 -0.39 -6.06
CA SER A 58 3.54 -1.12 -6.56
C SER A 58 2.23 -0.43 -6.15
N LEU A 59 2.18 0.90 -6.21
CA LEU A 59 1.02 1.64 -5.76
C LEU A 59 -0.24 1.25 -6.54
N ALA A 60 -1.25 0.73 -5.84
CA ALA A 60 -2.53 0.30 -6.39
C ALA A 60 -3.63 0.33 -5.31
N VAL A 61 -4.89 0.37 -5.74
CA VAL A 61 -6.07 0.36 -4.84
C VAL A 61 -6.05 -0.85 -3.89
N GLN A 62 -5.68 -2.03 -4.41
CA GLN A 62 -5.59 -3.29 -3.65
C GLN A 62 -4.57 -3.24 -2.51
N ASN A 63 -3.57 -2.36 -2.61
CA ASN A 63 -2.55 -2.19 -1.58
C ASN A 63 -2.97 -1.19 -0.49
N ILE A 64 -4.22 -0.74 -0.51
CA ILE A 64 -4.79 0.14 0.51
C ILE A 64 -5.99 -0.58 1.12
N MET A 65 -5.86 -0.91 2.40
CA MET A 65 -6.86 -1.62 3.16
C MET A 65 -7.60 -0.65 4.06
N TRP A 66 -8.86 -0.97 4.35
CA TRP A 66 -9.65 -0.27 5.36
C TRP A 66 -10.35 -1.26 6.29
N GLN A 67 -10.59 -0.80 7.51
CA GLN A 67 -11.44 -1.48 8.49
C GLN A 67 -12.14 -0.48 9.41
N GLN A 68 -13.18 -0.94 10.10
CA GLN A 68 -13.77 -0.16 11.18
C GLN A 68 -12.84 -0.19 12.41
N GLY A 69 -12.53 1.00 12.94
CA GLY A 69 -11.67 1.17 14.10
C GLY A 69 -10.21 0.79 13.87
N LYS A 70 -9.38 1.08 14.87
CA LYS A 70 -7.95 0.74 14.81
C LYS A 70 -7.75 -0.76 15.09
N PRO A 71 -6.69 -1.40 14.57
CA PRO A 71 -6.44 -2.80 14.86
C PRO A 71 -6.18 -3.08 16.34
N THR A 72 -5.68 -2.06 17.05
CA THR A 72 -5.42 -2.10 18.50
C THR A 72 -6.69 -2.02 19.35
N GLU A 73 -7.85 -1.73 18.75
CA GLU A 73 -9.13 -1.69 19.46
C GLU A 73 -9.78 -3.08 19.54
N TRP A 74 -10.48 -3.33 20.65
CA TRP A 74 -11.20 -4.58 20.80
C TRP A 74 -12.29 -4.70 19.72
N PRO A 75 -12.53 -5.91 19.15
CA PRO A 75 -13.49 -6.07 18.06
C PRO A 75 -14.89 -5.50 18.34
N ILE A 76 -15.35 -5.56 19.59
CA ILE A 76 -16.64 -5.00 20.02
C ILE A 76 -16.63 -3.46 20.01
N GLU A 77 -15.51 -2.83 20.38
CA GLU A 77 -15.37 -1.37 20.41
C GLU A 77 -15.32 -0.79 19.00
N ARG A 78 -14.76 -1.55 18.05
CA ARG A 78 -14.60 -1.11 16.66
C ARG A 78 -15.90 -0.77 15.98
N LEU A 79 -17.04 -1.37 16.36
CA LEU A 79 -18.32 -1.18 15.68
C LEU A 79 -18.76 0.30 15.59
N HIS A 80 -18.32 1.11 16.55
CA HIS A 80 -18.67 2.53 16.65
C HIS A 80 -17.48 3.48 16.41
N SER A 81 -16.30 2.94 16.15
CA SER A 81 -15.09 3.72 15.87
C SER A 81 -15.15 4.38 14.50
N VAL A 82 -14.17 5.25 14.18
CA VAL A 82 -13.99 5.77 12.82
C VAL A 82 -13.29 4.73 11.93
N LYS A 83 -13.37 4.88 10.60
CA LYS A 83 -12.59 4.05 9.67
C LYS A 83 -11.09 4.25 9.91
N SER A 84 -10.32 3.18 9.76
CA SER A 84 -8.87 3.25 9.66
C SER A 84 -8.41 2.70 8.32
N PHE A 85 -7.34 3.29 7.78
CA PHE A 85 -6.78 2.95 6.48
C PHE A 85 -5.32 2.54 6.63
N ARG A 86 -4.85 1.65 5.76
CA ARG A 86 -3.48 1.12 5.82
C ARG A 86 -2.92 0.81 4.46
N LEU A 87 -1.66 1.20 4.25
CA LEU A 87 -0.86 0.81 3.09
C LEU A 87 -0.19 -0.55 3.38
N ILE A 88 -0.35 -1.53 2.48
CA ILE A 88 0.20 -2.89 2.57
C ILE A 88 1.10 -3.20 1.36
N ASP A 89 1.72 -4.38 1.33
CA ASP A 89 2.63 -4.81 0.25
C ASP A 89 3.91 -3.96 0.14
N ILE A 90 4.60 -3.80 1.27
CA ILE A 90 5.90 -3.13 1.35
C ILE A 90 7.09 -3.98 0.85
N GLY A 91 6.83 -5.06 0.10
CA GLY A 91 7.90 -5.93 -0.41
C GLY A 91 8.75 -5.27 -1.51
N ARG A 92 8.27 -4.16 -2.09
CA ARG A 92 8.84 -3.50 -3.27
C ARG A 92 9.26 -2.05 -3.03
N LEU A 93 9.40 -1.67 -1.75
CA LEU A 93 9.78 -0.30 -1.39
C LEU A 93 11.14 0.08 -1.98
N VAL A 94 11.24 1.32 -2.44
CA VAL A 94 12.49 1.88 -2.95
C VAL A 94 12.80 3.15 -2.18
N LYS A 95 13.98 3.20 -1.56
CA LYS A 95 14.49 4.43 -0.96
C LYS A 95 14.98 5.36 -2.06
N VAL A 96 14.46 6.57 -2.09
CA VAL A 96 14.84 7.57 -3.10
C VAL A 96 15.29 8.86 -2.45
N ASN A 97 16.32 9.46 -3.02
CA ASN A 97 16.80 10.80 -2.65
C ASN A 97 16.29 11.88 -3.62
N ASN A 98 15.70 11.45 -4.74
CA ASN A 98 15.23 12.33 -5.80
C ASN A 98 13.77 12.74 -5.55
N ARG A 99 13.54 14.04 -5.40
CA ARG A 99 12.19 14.60 -5.19
C ARG A 99 11.27 14.41 -6.40
N THR A 100 11.79 14.32 -7.61
CA THR A 100 10.95 14.21 -8.82
C THR A 100 10.18 12.90 -8.86
N GLU A 101 10.79 11.80 -8.43
CA GLU A 101 10.13 10.49 -8.40
C GLU A 101 9.04 10.44 -7.32
N LEU A 102 9.31 11.02 -6.15
CA LEU A 102 8.33 11.18 -5.07
C LEU A 102 7.11 11.99 -5.54
N MET A 103 7.35 13.11 -6.24
CA MET A 103 6.26 13.95 -6.79
C MET A 103 5.44 13.22 -7.85
N ALA A 104 6.05 12.32 -8.63
CA ALA A 104 5.33 11.52 -9.63
C ALA A 104 4.39 10.50 -8.96
N GLU A 105 4.84 9.79 -7.91
CA GLU A 105 3.98 8.88 -7.15
C GLU A 105 2.89 9.65 -6.36
N ASP A 106 3.20 10.83 -5.83
CA ASP A 106 2.20 11.73 -5.24
C ASP A 106 1.09 12.08 -6.23
N GLU A 107 1.43 12.39 -7.49
CA GLU A 107 0.44 12.67 -8.53
C GLU A 107 -0.44 11.45 -8.82
N ILE A 108 0.16 10.26 -8.90
CA ILE A 108 -0.58 9.00 -9.10
C ILE A 108 -1.56 8.78 -7.93
N ALA A 109 -1.12 9.00 -6.69
CA ALA A 109 -1.96 8.89 -5.50
C ALA A 109 -3.16 9.84 -5.58
N LEU A 110 -2.93 11.12 -5.90
CA LEU A 110 -4.00 12.10 -6.02
C LEU A 110 -4.99 11.75 -7.15
N ARG A 111 -4.51 11.16 -8.25
CA ARG A 111 -5.38 10.67 -9.33
C ARG A 111 -6.22 9.48 -8.89
N LEU A 112 -5.61 8.52 -8.18
CA LEU A 112 -6.27 7.32 -7.64
C LEU A 112 -7.49 7.68 -6.77
N PHE A 113 -7.39 8.79 -6.04
CA PHE A 113 -8.43 9.28 -5.14
C PHE A 113 -9.28 10.42 -5.71
N TYR A 114 -9.18 10.71 -7.01
CA TYR A 114 -9.94 11.77 -7.68
C TYR A 114 -9.75 13.17 -7.04
N LEU A 115 -8.62 13.43 -6.40
CA LEU A 115 -8.32 14.68 -5.70
C LEU A 115 -7.72 15.75 -6.63
N LEU A 116 -7.36 15.39 -7.86
CA LEU A 116 -6.93 16.33 -8.89
C LEU A 116 -8.15 16.95 -9.61
N HIS A 117 -8.65 18.06 -9.04
CA HIS A 117 -9.84 18.79 -9.52
C HIS A 117 -9.76 19.35 -10.97
N HIS A 118 -8.60 19.33 -11.63
CA HIS A 118 -8.42 19.92 -12.96
C HIS A 118 -8.65 18.98 -14.16
N ALA A 119 -8.85 17.67 -13.97
CA ALA A 119 -8.96 16.73 -15.10
C ALA A 119 -10.40 16.44 -15.57
N HIS A 120 -11.41 16.59 -14.71
CA HIS A 120 -12.78 16.13 -15.01
C HIS A 120 -13.73 17.18 -15.62
N LYS A 121 -13.35 18.48 -15.67
CA LYS A 121 -14.23 19.53 -16.21
C LYS A 121 -14.29 19.62 -17.75
N LYS A 122 -13.50 18.84 -18.50
CA LYS A 122 -13.45 18.97 -19.98
C LYS A 122 -14.35 18.01 -20.78
N LYS A 123 -15.06 17.05 -20.15
CA LYS A 123 -15.86 16.06 -20.91
C LYS A 123 -17.38 16.33 -20.97
N GLN A 124 -17.89 17.38 -20.33
CA GLN A 124 -19.34 17.68 -20.35
C GLN A 124 -19.73 18.92 -21.18
N THR A 125 -18.77 19.62 -21.80
CA THR A 125 -19.05 20.84 -22.60
C THR A 125 -19.05 20.64 -24.12
N GLU A 126 -18.88 19.42 -24.64
CA GLU A 126 -18.86 19.13 -26.10
C GLU A 126 -20.06 18.31 -26.58
N LYS A 127 -21.21 18.38 -25.90
CA LYS A 127 -22.49 17.92 -26.42
C LYS A 127 -23.55 19.01 -26.25
N LYS A 128 -23.52 19.99 -27.13
CA LYS A 128 -24.69 20.80 -27.50
C LYS A 128 -24.68 21.00 -29.01
#